data_AF-A0A8C4UES1-F1
#
_entry.id   AF-A0A8C4UES1-F1
#
_cell.length_a   1.000
_cell.length_b   1.000
_cell.length_c   1.000
_cell.angle_alpha   90.00
_cell.angle_beta   90.00
_cell.angle_gamma   90.00
#
_symmetry.space_group_name_H-M   'P 1'
#
loop_
_entity.id
_entity.type
_entity.pdbx_description
1 polymer ?
#
loop_
_entity_poly.entity_id
_entity_poly.type
_entity_poly.pdbx_seq_one_letter_code
_entity_poly.pdbx_strand_id
1 'polypeptide(L)' 'MANLNWSYQGNNGKNRQSIGIETKEVKKDAFLGLFWITWKLSTGKESINVRHSFHMNFEDKDNQSA' A
#
# COMPACT_ATOMS: atom_id res chain seq x y z
N MET A 1 -28.14 1.61 -0.33
CA MET A 1 -27.11 0.90 0.47
C MET A 1 -26.22 0.15 -0.51
N ALA A 2 -25.00 0.64 -0.74
CA ALA A 2 -24.08 -0.04 -1.66
C ALA A 2 -23.40 -1.20 -0.92
N ASN A 3 -23.39 -2.36 -1.56
CA ASN A 3 -22.77 -3.58 -1.04
C ASN A 3 -21.23 -3.43 -1.11
N LEU A 4 -20.57 -3.31 0.04
CA LEU A 4 -19.10 -3.21 0.19
C LEU A 4 -18.44 -4.60 0.32
N ASN A 5 -19.03 -5.65 -0.25
CA ASN A 5 -18.45 -6.99 -0.21
C ASN A 5 -17.40 -7.15 -1.31
N TRP A 6 -16.15 -6.81 -1.00
CA TRP A 6 -14.99 -7.19 -1.80
C TRP A 6 -14.59 -8.63 -1.42
N SER A 7 -14.47 -9.53 -2.40
CA SER A 7 -14.05 -10.91 -2.18
C SER A 7 -12.53 -11.05 -2.28
N TYR A 8 -11.91 -11.79 -1.36
CA TYR A 8 -10.50 -12.20 -1.46
C TYR A 8 -10.22 -13.12 -2.66
N GLN A 9 -11.25 -13.72 -3.23
CA GLN A 9 -11.20 -14.34 -4.55
C GLN A 9 -11.47 -13.25 -5.59
N GLY A 10 -10.38 -12.73 -6.14
CA GLY A 10 -10.36 -11.47 -6.88
C GLY A 10 -11.25 -11.45 -8.13
N ASN A 11 -11.72 -10.24 -8.43
CA ASN A 11 -12.18 -9.80 -9.74
C ASN A 11 -11.08 -10.04 -10.80
N ASN A 12 -11.43 -10.50 -12.00
CA ASN A 12 -10.49 -10.81 -13.11
C ASN A 12 -9.96 -9.55 -13.84
N GLY A 13 -9.76 -8.45 -13.10
CA GLY A 13 -9.25 -7.19 -13.65
C GLY A 13 -7.76 -7.25 -13.96
N LYS A 14 -7.34 -6.53 -15.02
CA LYS A 14 -5.97 -6.53 -15.58
C LYS A 14 -4.87 -5.93 -14.67
N ASN A 15 -5.19 -5.51 -13.44
CA ASN A 15 -4.25 -4.82 -12.55
C ASN A 15 -4.39 -5.31 -11.10
N ARG A 16 -4.22 -6.62 -10.87
CA ARG A 16 -4.17 -7.17 -9.52
C ARG A 16 -2.85 -6.79 -8.84
N GLN A 17 -2.94 -6.40 -7.57
CA GLN A 17 -1.84 -5.82 -6.80
C GLN A 17 -0.84 -6.84 -6.24
N SER A 18 -1.11 -8.14 -6.36
CA SER A 18 -0.19 -9.22 -5.99
C SER A 18 -0.06 -10.20 -7.16
N ILE A 19 1.13 -10.27 -7.73
CA ILE A 19 1.49 -11.12 -8.87
C ILE A 19 2.85 -11.78 -8.58
N GLY A 20 3.06 -12.98 -9.11
CA GLY A 20 4.39 -13.58 -9.09
C GLY A 20 5.36 -12.74 -9.92
N ILE A 21 6.52 -12.38 -9.35
CA ILE A 21 7.57 -11.65 -10.07
C ILE A 21 8.51 -12.68 -10.68
N GLU A 22 8.42 -12.90 -11.99
CA GLU A 22 9.40 -13.71 -12.72
C GLU A 22 10.63 -12.87 -13.04
N THR A 23 11.69 -13.03 -12.24
CA THR A 23 12.90 -12.20 -12.31
C THR A 23 13.61 -12.24 -13.67
N LYS A 24 13.40 -13.27 -14.48
CA LYS A 24 13.95 -13.40 -15.83
C LYS A 24 13.24 -12.53 -16.87
N GLU A 25 11.97 -12.20 -16.64
CA GLU A 25 11.15 -11.38 -17.54
C GLU A 25 11.11 -9.91 -17.12
N VAL A 26 11.57 -9.60 -15.90
CA VAL A 26 11.69 -8.23 -15.40
C VAL A 26 12.71 -7.45 -16.23
N LYS A 27 12.26 -6.34 -16.81
CA LYS A 27 13.11 -5.40 -17.56
C LYS A 27 13.70 -4.36 -16.61
N LYS A 28 15.01 -4.15 -16.70
CA LYS A 28 15.68 -3.06 -15.97
C LYS A 28 15.23 -1.71 -16.55
N ASP A 29 14.72 -0.85 -15.69
CA ASP A 29 14.45 0.55 -16.02
C ASP A 29 15.64 1.41 -15.57
N ALA A 30 16.31 2.05 -16.54
CA ALA A 30 17.46 2.90 -16.31
C ALA A 30 17.09 4.31 -15.83
N PHE A 31 15.82 4.70 -15.94
CA PHE A 31 15.32 6.00 -15.51
C PHE A 31 14.82 5.99 -14.06
N LEU A 32 14.74 4.81 -13.41
CA LEU A 32 14.45 4.73 -11.99
C LEU A 32 15.63 5.30 -11.18
N GLY A 33 15.40 6.48 -10.59
CA GLY A 33 16.34 7.12 -9.69
C GLY A 33 16.51 6.38 -8.36
N LEU A 34 17.43 6.86 -7.52
CA LEU A 34 17.64 6.30 -6.20
C LEU A 34 16.40 6.52 -5.33
N PHE A 35 15.88 5.45 -4.73
CA PHE A 35 14.81 5.53 -3.76
C PHE A 35 15.38 5.93 -2.39
N TRP A 36 14.99 7.12 -1.90
CA TRP A 36 15.39 7.61 -0.59
C TRP A 36 14.18 7.74 0.33
N ILE A 37 14.30 7.21 1.56
CA ILE A 37 13.26 7.32 2.58
C ILE A 37 13.84 7.94 3.83
N THR A 38 13.12 8.91 4.40
CA THR A 38 13.44 9.49 5.70
C THR A 38 12.22 9.38 6.59
N TRP A 39 12.33 8.60 7.67
CA TRP A 39 11.24 8.40 8.63
C TRP A 39 11.47 9.27 9.86
N LYS A 40 10.39 9.88 10.35
CA LYS A 40 10.38 10.59 11.62
C LYS A 40 9.57 9.76 12.62
N LEU A 41 10.23 9.21 13.64
CA LEU A 41 9.56 8.30 14.59
C LEU A 41 8.39 8.95 15.35
N SER A 42 8.45 10.26 15.57
CA SER A 42 7.37 11.00 16.26
C SER A 42 6.11 11.22 15.43
N THR A 43 6.07 10.80 14.16
CA THR A 43 4.82 10.81 13.38
C THR A 43 3.96 9.58 13.64
N GLY A 44 4.40 8.57 14.39
CA GLY A 44 3.52 7.44 14.75
C GLY A 44 2.33 7.91 15.58
N LYS A 45 1.09 7.64 15.12
CA LYS A 45 -0.14 8.11 15.77
C LYS A 45 -0.80 7.01 16.60
N GLU A 46 -1.13 5.89 15.98
CA GLU A 46 -1.88 4.80 16.62
C GLU A 46 -1.67 3.46 15.92
N SER A 47 -1.90 2.38 16.66
CA SER A 47 -2.00 1.02 16.13
C SER A 47 -3.43 0.52 16.31
N ILE A 48 -4.09 0.17 15.21
CA ILE A 48 -5.49 -0.24 15.20
C ILE A 48 -5.60 -1.69 14.72
N ASN A 49 -6.32 -2.52 15.47
CA ASN A 49 -6.74 -3.83 15.01
C ASN A 49 -7.94 -3.68 14.06
N VAL A 50 -7.75 -4.02 12.78
CA VAL A 50 -8.79 -3.93 11.74
C VAL A 50 -9.37 -5.31 11.42
N ARG A 51 -9.37 -6.22 12.40
CA ARG A 51 -9.83 -7.62 12.35
C ARG A 51 -8.97 -8.55 11.49
N HIS A 52 -8.61 -8.13 10.29
CA HIS A 52 -7.87 -8.94 9.32
C HIS A 52 -6.37 -8.60 9.27
N SER A 53 -5.96 -7.55 9.98
CA SER A 53 -4.58 -7.12 10.16
C SER A 53 -4.51 -6.13 11.33
N PHE A 54 -3.33 -5.59 11.57
CA PHE A 54 -3.14 -4.35 12.32
C PHE A 54 -2.64 -3.26 11.37
N HIS A 55 -3.13 -2.04 11.55
CA HIS A 55 -2.64 -0.86 10.84
C HIS A 55 -1.86 0.01 11.82
N MET A 56 -0.65 0.39 11.45
CA MET A 56 0.09 1.44 12.15
C MET A 56 -0.07 2.72 11.34
N ASN A 57 -0.80 3.68 11.90
CA ASN A 57 -1.08 4.95 11.25
C ASN A 57 0.00 5.97 11.63
N PHE A 58 0.44 6.75 10.65
CA PHE A 58 1.36 7.87 10.84
C PHE A 58 0.59 9.18 10.60
N GLU A 59 0.89 10.20 11.40
CA GLU A 59 0.44 11.57 11.19
C GLU A 59 1.03 12.09 9.88
N ASP A 60 0.14 12.38 8.95
CA ASP A 60 0.46 12.96 7.66
C ASP A 60 0.01 14.42 7.68
N LYS A 61 0.99 15.33 7.65
CA LYS A 61 0.74 16.77 7.71
C LYS A 61 0.06 17.31 6.44
N ASP A 62 0.14 16.57 5.34
CA ASP A 62 -0.41 16.98 4.04
C ASP A 62 -1.84 16.44 3.82
N ASN A 63 -2.34 15.58 4.74
CA ASN A 63 -3.69 14.99 4.73
C ASN A 63 -4.56 15.49 5.90
N GLN A 64 -4.37 16.74 6.33
CA GLN A 64 -5.38 17.40 7.16
C GLN A 64 -6.59 17.72 6.29
N SER A 65 -7.63 16.88 6.34
CA SER A 65 -8.96 17.25 5.82
C SER A 65 -9.36 18.59 6.42
N ALA A 66 -9.76 19.53 5.55
CA ALA A 66 -10.32 20.83 5.92
C ALA A 66 -11.56 20.70 6.81
#